data_AF-A0AAN9PVJ8-F1
#
_entry.id   AF-A0AAN9PVJ8-F1
#
_cell.length_a   1.000
_cell.length_b   1.000
_cell.length_c   1.000
_cell.angle_alpha   90.00
_cell.angle_beta   90.00
_cell.angle_gamma   90.00
#
_symmetry.space_group_name_H-M   'P 1'
#
loop_
_entity.id
_entity.type
_entity.pdbx_description
1 polymer ?
#
loop_
_entity_poly.entity_id
_entity_poly.type
_entity_poly.pdbx_seq_one_letter_code
_entity_poly.pdbx_strand_id
1 'polypeptide(L)'
;MMKRLDHGFGHASWCVAFSKPHLQVLPTLHSYHDPLLLHYGSSVSGREDRPFKFFAASADHRDYGEVVRLAWTSQFSLASRLHEVRTESLNFNRSVFGDICRRKRHLMA
;
A
#
# COMPACT_ATOMS: atom_id res chain seq x y z
N MET A 1 18.53 -32.23 2.06
CA MET A 1 19.15 -30.89 1.97
C MET A 1 18.64 -30.24 0.69
N MET A 2 17.83 -29.18 0.79
CA MET A 2 17.28 -28.49 -0.39
C MET A 2 18.40 -27.69 -1.06
N LYS A 3 18.60 -27.84 -2.37
CA LYS A 3 19.65 -27.13 -3.12
C LYS A 3 19.10 -25.78 -3.58
N ARG A 4 19.83 -24.69 -3.33
CA ARG A 4 19.48 -23.34 -3.83
C ARG A 4 19.95 -23.22 -5.28
N LEU A 5 19.02 -23.36 -6.23
CA LEU A 5 19.29 -23.27 -7.68
C LEU A 5 18.95 -21.90 -8.27
N ASP A 6 18.09 -21.13 -7.60
CA ASP A 6 17.61 -19.86 -8.11
C ASP A 6 18.61 -18.73 -7.82
N HIS A 7 18.98 -17.98 -8.86
CA HIS A 7 19.95 -16.88 -8.80
C HIS A 7 19.43 -15.68 -9.60
N GLY A 8 19.71 -14.46 -9.13
CA GLY A 8 19.46 -13.22 -9.87
C GLY A 8 20.77 -12.64 -10.39
N PHE A 9 20.82 -12.31 -11.68
CA PHE A 9 21.97 -11.64 -12.31
C PHE A 9 21.56 -10.25 -12.78
N GLY A 10 22.42 -9.27 -12.58
CA GLY A 10 22.21 -7.89 -13.01
C GLY A 10 23.44 -7.35 -13.74
N HIS A 11 23.21 -6.54 -14.77
CA HIS A 11 24.29 -5.85 -15.47
C HIS A 11 24.97 -4.83 -14.55
N ALA A 12 26.28 -4.61 -14.70
CA ALA A 12 27.03 -3.70 -13.83
C ALA A 12 26.43 -2.28 -13.81
N SER A 13 26.03 -1.74 -14.98
CA SER A 13 25.37 -0.42 -15.03
C SER A 13 24.00 -0.42 -14.35
N TRP A 14 23.29 -1.54 -14.34
CA TRP A 14 22.01 -1.70 -13.65
C TRP A 14 22.20 -1.71 -12.13
N CYS A 15 23.20 -2.44 -11.63
CA CYS A 15 23.53 -2.46 -10.20
C CYS A 15 23.97 -1.08 -9.66
N VAL A 16 24.62 -0.27 -10.51
CA VAL A 16 24.99 1.12 -10.18
C VAL A 16 23.77 2.05 -10.19
N ALA A 17 22.85 1.87 -11.15
CA ALA A 17 21.65 2.69 -11.25
C ALA A 17 20.66 2.50 -10.08
N PHE A 18 20.63 1.30 -9.48
CA PHE A 18 19.76 0.99 -8.36
C PHE A 18 20.56 0.80 -7.08
N SER A 19 20.68 1.86 -6.28
CA SER A 19 21.44 1.88 -5.03
C SER A 19 21.05 0.73 -4.09
N LYS A 20 21.92 -0.29 -3.98
CA LYS A 20 21.79 -1.49 -3.12
C LYS A 20 20.65 -2.43 -3.52
N PRO A 21 20.71 -3.06 -4.70
CA PRO A 21 19.74 -4.09 -5.03
C PRO A 21 19.98 -5.31 -4.12
N HIS A 22 18.92 -5.89 -3.57
CA HIS A 22 19.04 -7.13 -2.79
C HIS A 22 17.95 -8.13 -3.15
N LEU A 23 18.29 -9.40 -3.06
CA LEU A 23 17.42 -10.50 -3.43
C LEU A 23 16.99 -11.24 -2.16
N GLN A 24 15.69 -11.36 -1.96
CA GLN A 24 15.07 -12.04 -0.83
C GLN A 24 14.45 -13.35 -1.30
N VAL A 25 14.73 -14.44 -0.60
CA VAL A 25 14.06 -15.73 -0.80
C VAL A 25 12.74 -15.70 -0.02
N LEU A 26 11.61 -15.93 -0.70
CA LEU A 26 10.30 -15.98 -0.06
C LEU A 26 9.98 -17.40 0.39
N PRO A 27 9.31 -17.58 1.54
CA PRO A 27 8.90 -18.89 2.01
C PRO A 27 7.83 -19.48 1.09
N THR A 28 7.99 -20.77 0.78
CA THR A 28 7.10 -21.50 -0.09
C THR A 28 6.35 -22.57 0.69
N LEU A 29 5.03 -22.66 0.52
CA LEU A 29 4.21 -23.69 1.18
C LEU A 29 4.00 -24.95 0.33
N HIS A 30 3.85 -24.83 -0.99
CA HIS A 30 3.39 -25.95 -1.84
C HIS A 30 4.12 -26.06 -3.19
N SER A 31 5.26 -25.40 -3.36
CA SER A 31 6.08 -25.45 -4.57
C SER A 31 7.47 -25.98 -4.22
N TYR A 32 8.06 -26.72 -5.17
CA TYR A 32 9.44 -27.20 -5.08
C TYR A 32 10.48 -26.12 -5.38
N HIS A 33 10.03 -24.91 -5.74
CA HIS A 33 10.84 -23.73 -6.00
C HIS A 33 10.50 -22.61 -5.02
N ASP A 34 11.53 -21.94 -4.51
CA ASP A 34 11.39 -20.75 -3.66
C ASP A 34 11.38 -19.48 -4.52
N PRO A 35 10.28 -18.70 -4.51
CA PRO A 35 10.24 -17.44 -5.25
C PRO A 35 11.32 -16.48 -4.76
N LEU A 36 12.00 -15.84 -5.70
CA LEU A 36 12.98 -14.78 -5.43
C LEU A 36 12.35 -13.41 -5.64
N LEU A 37 12.49 -12.52 -4.66
CA LEU A 37 12.04 -11.14 -4.73
C LEU A 37 13.25 -10.20 -4.83
N LEU A 38 13.36 -9.48 -5.95
CA LEU A 38 14.38 -8.44 -6.13
C LEU A 38 13.87 -7.09 -5.62
N HIS A 39 14.54 -6.55 -4.62
CA HIS A 39 14.34 -5.18 -4.14
C HIS A 39 15.34 -4.26 -4.84
N TYR A 40 14.84 -3.24 -5.53
CA TYR A 40 15.68 -2.27 -6.25
C TYR A 40 15.02 -0.88 -6.24
N GLY A 41 15.83 0.18 -6.16
CA GLY A 41 15.40 1.58 -6.15
C GLY A 41 15.21 2.19 -4.75
N SER A 42 15.43 3.50 -4.61
CA SER A 42 15.08 4.27 -3.41
C SER A 42 13.58 4.56 -3.40
N SER A 43 12.87 3.97 -2.44
CA SER A 43 11.53 4.32 -1.95
C SER A 43 10.51 4.90 -2.97
N VAL A 44 9.57 4.05 -3.39
CA VAL A 44 8.13 4.36 -3.52
C VAL A 44 7.78 5.80 -3.95
N SER A 45 8.21 6.23 -5.14
CA SER A 45 7.60 7.38 -5.82
C SER A 45 6.30 6.99 -6.55
N GLY A 46 5.78 5.77 -6.37
CA GLY A 46 4.56 5.28 -7.02
C GLY A 46 3.25 5.61 -6.30
N ARG A 47 3.19 6.70 -5.53
CA ARG A 47 1.95 7.09 -4.80
C ARG A 47 1.13 8.17 -5.49
N GLU A 48 1.65 8.84 -6.52
CA GLU A 48 0.99 10.04 -7.05
C GLU A 48 -0.29 9.74 -7.85
N ASP A 49 -0.40 8.55 -8.47
CA ASP A 49 -1.55 8.22 -9.34
C ASP A 49 -2.52 7.17 -8.79
N ARG A 50 -2.42 6.78 -7.51
CA ARG A 50 -3.34 5.77 -6.98
C ARG A 50 -4.71 6.41 -6.72
N PRO A 51 -5.78 5.96 -7.42
CA PRO A 51 -7.11 6.47 -7.13
C PRO A 51 -7.50 6.13 -5.69
N PHE A 52 -8.34 6.99 -5.09
CA PHE A 52 -8.91 6.73 -3.78
C PHE A 52 -9.61 5.37 -3.77
N LYS A 53 -9.35 4.58 -2.72
CA LYS A 53 -10.02 3.32 -2.48
C LYS A 53 -10.86 3.46 -1.22
N PHE A 54 -12.16 3.34 -1.39
CA PHE A 54 -13.07 3.22 -0.27
C PHE A 54 -12.82 1.89 0.46
N PHE A 55 -12.79 1.92 1.78
CA PHE A 55 -12.69 0.72 2.61
C PHE A 55 -14.08 0.37 3.12
N ALA A 56 -14.56 -0.85 2.84
CA ALA A 56 -15.89 -1.30 3.26
C ALA A 56 -16.09 -1.19 4.79
N ALA A 57 -15.03 -1.46 5.56
CA ALA A 57 -15.03 -1.31 7.02
C ALA A 57 -15.34 0.12 7.51
N SER A 58 -15.17 1.14 6.65
CA SER A 58 -15.59 2.50 6.96
C SER A 58 -17.12 2.59 7.04
N ALA A 59 -17.87 1.87 6.17
CA ALA A 59 -19.33 1.88 6.21
C ALA A 59 -19.91 1.28 7.50
N ASP A 60 -19.21 0.31 8.09
CA ASP A 60 -19.63 -0.34 9.34
C ASP A 60 -19.31 0.51 10.58
N HIS A 61 -18.49 1.56 10.44
CA HIS A 61 -18.13 2.42 11.56
C HIS A 61 -19.24 3.43 11.84
N ARG A 62 -19.75 3.42 13.08
CA ARG A 62 -20.90 4.26 13.53
C ARG A 62 -20.78 5.75 13.18
N ASP A 63 -19.56 6.30 13.25
CA ASP A 63 -19.31 7.73 13.04
C ASP A 63 -19.13 8.10 11.55
N TYR A 64 -18.96 7.12 10.66
CA TYR A 64 -18.62 7.39 9.26
C TYR A 64 -19.78 8.01 8.46
N GLY A 65 -21.03 7.65 8.78
CA GLY A 65 -22.20 8.27 8.17
C GLY A 65 -22.23 9.78 8.35
N GLU A 66 -21.81 10.26 9.53
CA GLU A 66 -21.76 11.69 9.83
C GLU A 66 -20.63 12.40 9.08
N VAL A 67 -19.47 11.75 8.94
CA VAL A 67 -18.35 12.26 8.12
C VAL A 67 -18.80 12.51 6.68
N VAL A 68 -19.47 11.53 6.07
CA VAL A 68 -19.97 11.67 4.69
C VAL A 68 -21.05 12.75 4.61
N ARG A 69 -21.96 12.81 5.60
CA ARG A 69 -23.04 13.81 5.64
C ARG A 69 -22.47 15.24 5.66
N LEU A 70 -21.50 15.51 6.54
CA LEU A 70 -20.87 16.82 6.66
C LEU A 70 -20.10 17.19 5.38
N ALA A 71 -19.30 16.27 4.84
CA ALA A 71 -18.56 16.49 3.60
C ALA A 71 -19.50 16.72 2.38
N TRP A 72 -20.65 16.06 2.36
CA TRP A 72 -21.62 16.18 1.26
C TRP A 72 -22.43 17.48 1.29
N THR A 73 -22.62 18.09 2.46
CA THR A 73 -23.37 19.35 2.62
C THR A 73 -22.65 20.61 2.09
N SER A 74 -21.46 20.44 1.54
CA SER A 74 -20.69 21.52 0.94
C SER A 74 -21.43 22.19 -0.23
N GLN A 75 -21.51 23.53 -0.24
CA GLN A 75 -22.31 24.33 -1.20
C GLN A 75 -21.66 24.46 -2.60
N PHE A 76 -20.82 23.51 -2.99
CA PHE A 76 -20.08 23.56 -4.25
C PHE A 76 -20.62 22.56 -5.29
N SER A 77 -19.97 22.55 -6.46
CA SER A 77 -20.26 21.61 -7.55
C SER A 77 -20.23 20.14 -7.08
N LEU A 78 -20.83 19.24 -7.88
CA LEU A 78 -20.74 17.79 -7.62
C LEU A 78 -19.29 17.30 -7.50
N ALA A 79 -18.40 17.79 -8.37
CA ALA A 79 -16.98 17.43 -8.34
C ALA A 79 -16.32 17.84 -7.02
N SER A 80 -16.63 19.04 -6.53
CA SER A 80 -16.14 19.55 -5.25
C SER A 80 -16.67 18.73 -4.07
N ARG A 81 -17.95 18.35 -4.07
CA ARG A 81 -18.52 17.48 -3.03
C ARG A 81 -17.90 16.10 -3.00
N LEU A 82 -17.67 15.49 -4.16
CA LEU A 82 -16.98 14.20 -4.25
C LEU A 82 -15.52 14.29 -3.79
N HIS A 83 -14.84 15.40 -4.12
CA HIS A 83 -13.49 15.67 -3.64
C HIS A 83 -13.45 15.81 -2.10
N GLU A 84 -14.43 16.50 -1.53
CA GLU A 84 -14.53 16.68 -0.08
C GLU A 84 -14.77 15.35 0.64
N VAL A 85 -15.75 14.56 0.16
CA VAL A 85 -16.01 13.21 0.69
C VAL A 85 -14.76 12.35 0.62
N ARG A 86 -14.02 12.37 -0.50
CA ARG A 86 -12.75 11.64 -0.64
C ARG A 86 -11.74 12.09 0.43
N THR A 87 -11.57 13.39 0.63
CA THR A 87 -10.59 13.96 1.55
C THR A 87 -10.92 13.58 2.99
N GLU A 88 -12.18 13.77 3.39
CA GLU A 88 -12.63 13.44 4.74
C GLU A 88 -12.63 11.94 5.00
N SER A 89 -12.93 11.12 3.99
CA SER A 89 -12.78 9.66 4.09
C SER A 89 -11.33 9.22 4.31
N LEU A 90 -10.36 9.88 3.67
CA LEU A 90 -8.93 9.60 3.88
C LEU A 90 -8.49 10.00 5.29
N ASN A 91 -8.93 11.17 5.76
CA ASN A 91 -8.65 11.67 7.11
C ASN A 91 -9.23 10.73 8.17
N PHE A 92 -10.49 10.35 8.01
CA PHE A 92 -11.17 9.38 8.87
C PHE A 92 -10.48 8.02 8.89
N ASN A 93 -10.12 7.49 7.72
CA ASN A 93 -9.44 6.19 7.65
C ASN A 93 -8.09 6.23 8.38
N ARG A 94 -7.37 7.36 8.29
CA ARG A 94 -6.11 7.55 9.00
C ARG A 94 -6.31 7.68 10.51
N SER A 95 -7.37 8.33 10.98
CA SER A 95 -7.62 8.50 12.42
C SER A 95 -8.12 7.21 13.07
N VAL A 96 -9.03 6.47 12.41
CA VAL A 96 -9.63 5.25 12.93
C VAL A 96 -8.71 4.04 12.78
N PHE A 97 -8.22 3.79 11.55
CA PHE A 97 -7.46 2.59 11.25
C PHE A 97 -5.93 2.79 11.34
N GLY A 98 -5.46 4.04 11.42
CA GLY A 98 -4.04 4.37 11.43
C GLY A 98 -3.37 4.05 10.09
N ASP A 99 -2.04 3.96 10.11
CA ASP A 99 -1.31 3.31 9.02
C ASP A 99 -1.52 1.79 9.14
N ILE A 100 -2.53 1.28 8.44
CA ILE A 100 -2.87 -0.15 8.39
C ILE A 100 -1.64 -0.97 8.00
N CYS A 101 -0.77 -0.47 7.11
CA CYS A 101 0.46 -1.15 6.74
C CYS A 101 1.45 -1.20 7.91
N ARG A 102 1.56 -0.13 8.70
CA ARG A 102 2.39 -0.12 9.91
C ARG A 102 1.85 -1.07 10.98
N ARG A 103 0.55 -1.07 11.23
CA ARG A 103 -0.10 -1.94 12.22
C ARG A 103 0.00 -3.43 11.81
N LYS A 104 -0.18 -3.72 10.51
CA LYS A 104 0.01 -5.06 9.94
C LYS A 104 1.46 -5.54 10.07
N ARG A 105 2.46 -4.68 9.80
CA ARG A 105 3.88 -5.01 10.02
C ARG A 105 4.20 -5.32 11.48
N HIS A 106 3.60 -4.61 12.42
CA HIS A 106 3.81 -4.83 13.84
C HIS A 106 3.17 -6.14 14.35
N LEU A 107 1.99 -6.49 13.83
CA LEU A 107 1.30 -7.75 14.17
C LEU A 107 1.91 -8.99 13.49
N MET A 108 2.72 -8.81 12.46
CA MET A 108 3.42 -9.87 11.73
C MET A 108 4.90 -10.00 12.16
N ALA A 109 5.32 -9.24 13.17
CA ALA A 109 6.62 -9.36 13.85
C ALA A 109 6.47 -10.18 15.12
#